data_AF-A0A920VJN2-F1
#
_entry.id   AF-A0A920VJN2-F1
#
_cell.length_a   1.000
_cell.length_b   1.000
_cell.length_c   1.000
_cell.angle_alpha   90.00
_cell.angle_beta   90.00
_cell.angle_gamma   90.00
#
_symmetry.space_group_name_H-M   'P 1'
#
loop_
_entity.id
_entity.type
_entity.pdbx_description
1 polymer ?
#
loop_
_entity_poly.entity_id
_entity_poly.type
_entity_poly.pdbx_seq_one_letter_code
_entity_poly.pdbx_strand_id
1 'polypeptide(L)' 'MNTIPMINLSPALKGDMAARRAVARQIDAACREIGFFAIKGHGVPESTVDDLHRTGLEFFSLPWRINWQRGTRGV' A
#
# COMPACT_ATOMS: atom_id res chain seq x y z
N MET A 1 1.39 21.33 -13.36
CA MET A 1 1.61 19.88 -13.18
C MET A 1 0.73 19.40 -12.04
N ASN A 2 -0.15 18.41 -12.28
CA ASN A 2 -0.93 17.78 -11.20
C ASN A 2 -0.07 16.66 -10.59
N THR A 3 0.58 16.91 -9.46
CA THR A 3 1.41 15.91 -8.78
C THR A 3 0.53 14.94 -8.00
N ILE A 4 0.89 13.64 -7.98
CA ILE A 4 0.18 12.66 -7.16
C ILE A 4 0.33 13.05 -5.67
N PRO A 5 -0.77 13.23 -4.92
CA PRO A 5 -0.71 13.56 -3.51
C PRO A 5 0.01 12.48 -2.71
N MET A 6 0.87 12.89 -1.78
CA MET A 6 1.54 12.00 -0.82
C MET A 6 1.02 12.28 0.59
N ILE A 7 0.25 11.35 1.15
CA ILE A 7 -0.40 11.50 2.46
C ILE A 7 0.41 10.76 3.53
N ASN A 8 0.74 11.43 4.63
CA ASN A 8 1.37 10.79 5.80
C ASN A 8 0.30 10.26 6.76
N LEU A 9 0.26 8.95 6.97
CA LEU A 9 -0.70 8.31 7.88
C LEU A 9 -0.24 8.26 9.34
N SER A 10 1.03 8.56 9.63
CA SER A 10 1.56 8.48 11.00
C SER A 10 0.76 9.29 12.04
N PRO A 11 0.28 10.53 11.76
CA PRO A 11 -0.56 11.26 12.70
C PRO A 11 -1.90 10.59 12.98
N ALA A 12 -2.47 9.87 12.00
CA ALA A 12 -3.71 9.13 12.22
C ALA A 12 -3.50 7.90 13.11
N LEU A 13 -2.34 7.24 12.97
CA LEU A 13 -2.02 6.05 13.74
C LEU A 13 -1.60 6.36 15.18
N LYS A 14 -0.81 7.43 15.38
CA LYS A 14 -0.14 7.73 16.66
C LYS A 14 -0.67 8.96 17.38
N GLY A 15 -1.45 9.80 16.69
CA GLY A 15 -1.95 11.08 17.22
C GLY A 15 -3.35 10.98 17.84
N ASP A 16 -3.86 12.14 18.23
CA ASP A 16 -5.19 12.30 18.81
C ASP A 16 -6.32 12.31 17.75
N MET A 17 -7.55 12.53 18.20
CA MET A 17 -8.71 12.62 17.31
C MET A 17 -8.64 13.79 16.33
N ALA A 18 -7.98 14.89 16.67
CA ALA A 18 -7.81 16.02 15.75
C ALA A 18 -6.84 15.66 14.62
N ALA A 19 -5.73 15.00 14.94
CA ALA A 19 -4.76 14.48 13.98
C ALA A 19 -5.39 13.45 13.02
N ARG A 20 -6.18 12.50 13.54
CA ARG A 20 -6.94 11.55 12.74
C ARG A 20 -7.89 12.23 11.76
N ARG A 21 -8.66 13.22 12.22
CA ARG A 21 -9.57 13.99 11.35
C ARG A 21 -8.82 14.78 10.28
N ALA A 22 -7.63 15.29 10.58
CA ALA A 22 -6.82 16.02 9.61
C ALA A 22 -6.38 15.10 8.45
N VAL A 23 -5.88 13.90 8.76
CA VAL A 23 -5.50 12.92 7.73
C VAL A 23 -6.73 12.46 6.93
N ALA A 24 -7.86 12.22 7.58
CA ALA A 24 -9.10 11.85 6.90
C ALA A 24 -9.56 12.90 5.86
N ARG A 25 -9.42 14.21 6.18
CA ARG A 25 -9.73 15.29 5.23
C ARG A 25 -8.79 15.30 4.02
N GLN A 26 -7.51 14.98 4.20
CA GLN A 26 -6.57 14.88 3.08
C GLN A 26 -6.94 13.73 2.15
N ILE A 27 -7.35 12.58 2.71
CA ILE A 27 -7.83 11.43 1.93
C ILE A 27 -9.11 11.80 1.17
N ASP A 28 -10.08 12.45 1.82
CA ASP A 28 -11.33 12.89 1.16
C ASP A 28 -11.06 13.80 -0.04
N ALA A 29 -10.18 14.81 0.12
CA ALA A 29 -9.79 15.70 -0.96
C ALA A 29 -9.10 14.94 -2.11
N ALA A 30 -8.11 14.10 -1.81
CA ALA A 30 -7.39 13.34 -2.83
C ALA A 30 -8.32 12.40 -3.62
N CYS A 31 -9.28 11.76 -2.96
CA CYS A 31 -10.29 10.92 -3.60
C CYS A 31 -11.22 11.71 -4.52
N ARG A 32 -11.63 12.92 -4.14
CA ARG A 32 -12.56 13.75 -4.92
C ARG A 32 -11.91 14.46 -6.09
N GLU A 33 -10.65 14.85 -5.96
CA GLU A 33 -9.96 15.64 -6.97
C GLU A 33 -9.24 14.76 -8.00
N ILE A 34 -8.47 13.76 -7.55
CA ILE A 34 -7.59 12.96 -8.40
C ILE A 34 -8.04 11.51 -8.47
N GLY A 35 -8.69 11.00 -7.40
CA GLY A 35 -9.06 9.59 -7.27
C GLY A 35 -7.86 8.68 -6.96
N PHE A 36 -6.68 9.25 -6.73
CA PHE A 36 -5.44 8.51 -6.48
C PHE A 36 -4.49 9.30 -5.57
N PHE A 37 -3.78 8.60 -4.68
CA PHE A 37 -2.76 9.16 -3.81
C PHE A 37 -1.76 8.08 -3.39
N ALA A 38 -0.54 8.50 -3.06
CA ALA A 38 0.46 7.68 -2.40
C ALA A 38 0.41 7.92 -0.88
N ILE A 39 0.85 6.92 -0.10
CA ILE A 39 0.90 7.02 1.36
C ILE A 39 2.31 6.78 1.89
N LYS A 40 2.63 7.43 3.00
CA LYS A 40 3.82 7.13 3.82
C LYS A 40 3.45 7.02 5.29
N GLY A 41 4.33 6.41 6.08
CA GLY A 41 4.10 6.28 7.52
C GLY A 41 2.86 5.44 7.86
N HIS A 42 2.53 4.47 7.00
CA HIS A 42 1.38 3.57 7.11
C HIS A 42 1.58 2.46 8.17
N GLY A 43 2.79 2.32 8.72
CA GLY A 43 3.08 1.38 9.82
C GLY A 43 3.28 -0.07 9.40
N VAL A 44 3.29 -0.37 8.09
CA VAL A 44 3.72 -1.69 7.60
C VAL A 44 5.25 -1.73 7.68
N PRO A 45 5.84 -2.76 8.33
CA PRO A 45 7.28 -2.90 8.40
C PRO A 45 7.91 -3.00 7.01
N GLU A 46 9.10 -2.42 6.84
CA GLU A 46 9.85 -2.46 5.59
C GLU A 46 10.17 -3.91 5.18
N SER A 47 10.53 -4.76 6.15
CA SER A 47 10.78 -6.19 5.92
C SER A 47 9.59 -6.91 5.29
N THR A 48 8.35 -6.52 5.63
CA THR A 48 7.15 -7.11 5.02
C THR A 48 7.02 -6.73 3.55
N VAL A 49 7.37 -5.50 3.20
CA VAL A 49 7.39 -5.03 1.81
C VAL A 49 8.48 -5.78 1.04
N ASP A 50 9.69 -5.86 1.60
CA ASP A 50 10.81 -6.57 0.99
C ASP A 50 10.50 -8.05 0.74
N ASP A 51 9.91 -8.73 1.74
CA ASP A 51 9.51 -10.13 1.61
C ASP A 51 8.43 -10.34 0.56
N LEU A 52 7.46 -9.42 0.47
CA LEU A 52 6.43 -9.45 -0.58
C LEU A 52 7.07 -9.33 -1.97
N HIS A 53 7.96 -8.35 -2.15
CA HIS A 53 8.67 -8.16 -3.42
C HIS A 53 9.50 -9.39 -3.79
N ARG A 54 10.31 -9.90 -2.84
CA ARG A 54 11.13 -11.09 -3.04
C ARG A 54 10.28 -12.30 -3.41
N THR A 55 9.22 -12.58 -2.66
CA THR A 55 8.33 -13.73 -2.90
C THR A 55 7.63 -13.62 -4.26
N GLY A 56 7.17 -12.43 -4.63
CA GLY A 56 6.57 -12.19 -5.95
C GLY A 56 7.56 -12.48 -7.08
N LEU A 57 8.79 -11.96 -6.97
CA LEU A 57 9.84 -12.21 -7.96
C LEU A 57 10.20 -13.70 -8.04
N GLU A 58 10.36 -14.38 -6.91
CA GLU A 58 10.61 -15.82 -6.85
C GLU A 58 9.49 -16.62 -7.55
N PHE A 59 8.23 -16.28 -7.28
CA PHE A 59 7.07 -16.91 -7.91
C PHE A 59 7.09 -16.71 -9.43
N PHE A 60 7.16 -15.47 -9.91
CA PHE A 60 7.13 -15.19 -11.35
C PHE A 60 8.37 -15.67 -12.10
N SER A 61 9.47 -15.99 -11.40
CA SER A 61 10.66 -16.61 -11.97
C SER A 61 10.54 -18.12 -12.21
N LEU A 62 9.54 -18.79 -11.63
CA LEU A 62 9.31 -20.21 -11.88
C LEU A 62 8.81 -20.46 -13.32
N PRO A 63 9.13 -21.63 -13.93
CA PRO A 63 8.56 -22.01 -15.21
C PRO A 63 7.02 -21.93 -15.21
N TRP A 64 6.45 -21.42 -16.30
CA TRP A 64 5.00 -21.25 -16.51
C TRP A 64 4.14 -22.44 -16.02
N ARG A 65 4.57 -23.68 -16.30
CA ARG A 65 3.86 -24.91 -15.91
C ARG A 65 3.80 -25.13 -14.39
N ILE A 66 4.79 -24.65 -13.64
CA ILE A 66 4.88 -24.79 -12.18
C ILE A 66 4.06 -23.69 -11.48
N ASN A 67 4.04 -22.47 -12.03
CA ASN A 67 3.24 -21.37 -11.48
C ASN A 67 1.75 -21.66 -11.45
N TRP A 68 1.22 -22.28 -12.51
CA TRP A 68 -0.19 -22.65 -12.56
C TRP A 68 -0.58 -23.72 -11.53
N GLN A 69 0.31 -24.68 -11.21
CA GLN A 69 0.04 -25.72 -10.22
C GLN A 69 0.11 -25.24 -8.77
N ARG A 70 0.89 -24.18 -8.50
CA ARG A 70 1.00 -23.58 -7.15
C ARG A 70 -0.13 -22.58 -6.88
N GLY A 71 -0.62 -21.88 -7.89
CA GLY A 71 -1.74 -20.93 -7.78
C GLY A 71 -3.10 -21.57 -7.48
N THR A 72 -3.28 -22.87 -7.73
CA THR A 72 -4.56 -23.59 -7.55
C THR A 72 -4.64 -24.48 -6.31
N ARG A 73 -3.61 -24.52 -5.45
CA ARG A 73 -3.60 -25.37 -4.22
C ARG A 73 -4.02 -24.61 -2.96
N GLY A 74 -4.92 -23.64 -3.07
CA GLY A 74 -5.34 -22.81 -1.93
C GLY A 74 -6.71 -22.15 -2.05
N VAL A 75 -7.55 -22.62 -2.99
CA VAL A 75 -8.99 -22.29 -3.06
C VAL A 75 -9.79 -23.57 -3.16
#